data_AF-A0A961PB63-F1
#
_entry.id   AF-A0A961PB63-F1
#
_cell.length_a   1.000
_cell.length_b   1.000
_cell.length_c   1.000
_cell.angle_alpha   90.00
_cell.angle_beta   90.00
_cell.angle_gamma   90.00
#
_symmetry.space_group_name_H-M   'P 1'
#
loop_
_entity.id
_entity.type
_entity.pdbx_description
1 polymer ?
#
loop_
_entity_poly.entity_id
_entity_poly.type
_entity_poly.pdbx_seq_one_letter_code
_entity_poly.pdbx_strand_id
1 'polypeptide(L)'
;MPRVHQTTPAADGYHMPGEHAPQDEVWMVWPERPDNWREGAAPAQACFAAVAEAIAAVTPVTMAVSAGQYATARSLLPDAVRVVEMSTDDSWMRDTGPTFVVDGKGGRRGIQWEFNAWGGHVDGLYAPWDRDNAVAGKVCE
;
A
#
# COMPACT_ATOMS: atom_id res chain seq x y z
N MET A 1 6.50 -10.84 11.70
CA MET A 1 7.50 -11.08 10.64
C MET A 1 7.01 -12.14 9.68
N PRO A 2 6.72 -11.77 8.43
CA PRO A 2 6.26 -12.71 7.41
C PRO A 2 7.33 -13.76 7.10
N ARG A 3 6.89 -14.98 6.79
CA ARG A 3 7.77 -16.12 6.51
C ARG A 3 8.42 -15.95 5.12
N VAL A 4 9.74 -15.93 5.07
CA VAL A 4 10.48 -16.00 3.79
C VAL A 4 10.48 -17.44 3.27
N HIS A 5 10.05 -17.61 2.03
CA HIS A 5 10.07 -18.90 1.32
C HIS A 5 11.41 -19.09 0.60
N GLN A 6 11.91 -20.33 0.58
CA GLN A 6 13.16 -20.70 -0.12
C GLN A 6 12.92 -21.14 -1.58
N THR A 7 11.66 -21.11 -2.02
CA THR A 7 11.19 -21.47 -3.35
C THR A 7 10.54 -20.25 -4.02
N THR A 8 10.39 -20.29 -5.34
CA THR A 8 9.70 -19.22 -6.07
C THR A 8 8.19 -19.46 -6.09
N PRO A 9 7.36 -18.41 -6.24
CA PRO A 9 5.92 -18.57 -6.42
C PRO A 9 5.56 -19.57 -7.52
N ALA A 10 6.21 -19.47 -8.68
CA ALA A 10 5.96 -20.37 -9.80
C ALA A 10 6.26 -21.85 -9.48
N ALA A 11 7.36 -22.14 -8.77
CA ALA A 11 7.69 -23.52 -8.36
C ALA A 11 6.67 -24.10 -7.39
N ASP A 12 6.04 -23.25 -6.57
CA ASP A 12 5.01 -23.63 -5.62
C ASP A 12 3.59 -23.60 -6.21
N GLY A 13 3.44 -23.33 -7.51
CA GLY A 13 2.15 -23.27 -8.20
C GLY A 13 1.37 -21.96 -7.99
N TYR A 14 2.02 -20.90 -7.51
CA TYR A 14 1.42 -19.57 -7.36
C TYR A 14 1.64 -18.71 -8.60
N HIS A 15 0.68 -17.84 -8.88
CA HIS A 15 0.76 -16.81 -9.92
C HIS A 15 0.09 -15.51 -9.47
N MET A 16 0.48 -14.39 -10.06
CA MET A 16 -0.23 -13.12 -9.88
C MET A 16 -1.50 -13.17 -10.76
N PRO A 17 -2.71 -13.06 -10.19
CA PRO A 17 -3.92 -12.97 -11.00
C PRO A 17 -3.95 -11.63 -11.75
N GLY A 18 -4.64 -11.59 -12.90
CA GLY A 18 -4.91 -10.32 -13.56
C GLY A 18 -5.74 -9.40 -12.67
N GLU A 19 -5.52 -8.09 -12.73
CA GLU A 19 -6.21 -7.12 -11.84
C GLU A 19 -7.74 -7.10 -12.03
N HIS A 20 -8.25 -7.61 -13.15
CA HIS A 20 -9.68 -7.78 -13.42
C HIS A 20 -10.31 -9.01 -12.72
N ALA A 21 -9.51 -9.88 -12.09
CA ALA A 21 -10.03 -10.98 -11.29
C ALA A 21 -10.72 -10.45 -10.01
N PRO A 22 -11.59 -11.26 -9.35
CA PRO A 22 -12.18 -10.87 -8.07
C PRO A 22 -11.14 -10.46 -7.03
N GLN A 23 -11.42 -9.38 -6.30
CA GLN A 23 -10.53 -8.80 -5.29
C GLN A 23 -11.23 -8.77 -3.93
N ASP A 24 -10.52 -9.09 -2.85
CA ASP A 24 -11.07 -9.06 -1.49
C ASP A 24 -11.00 -7.66 -0.88
N GLU A 25 -9.93 -6.92 -1.15
CA GLU A 25 -9.71 -5.57 -0.64
C GLU A 25 -8.72 -4.81 -1.52
N VAL A 26 -8.75 -3.48 -1.43
CA VAL A 26 -7.76 -2.56 -2.01
C VAL A 26 -7.02 -1.84 -0.89
N TRP A 27 -5.69 -1.77 -1.03
CA TRP A 27 -4.84 -1.01 -0.11
C TRP A 27 -4.43 0.32 -0.71
N MET A 28 -4.40 1.35 0.14
CA MET A 28 -3.91 2.70 -0.18
C MET A 28 -3.01 3.20 0.95
N VAL A 29 -2.15 4.17 0.65
CA VAL A 29 -1.36 4.91 1.66
C VAL A 29 -1.80 6.37 1.64
N TRP A 30 -1.86 6.99 2.82
CA TRP A 30 -2.27 8.38 2.99
C TRP A 30 -1.14 9.38 2.65
N PRO A 31 -1.40 10.43 1.84
CA PRO A 31 -0.40 11.43 1.49
C PRO A 31 -0.22 12.47 2.60
N GLU A 32 1.04 12.79 2.92
CA GLU A 32 1.34 13.78 3.97
C GLU A 32 2.64 14.58 3.79
N ARG A 33 3.65 14.05 3.08
CA ARG A 33 4.96 14.71 3.02
C ARG A 33 4.88 16.07 2.28
N PRO A 34 5.32 17.17 2.90
CA PRO A 34 5.07 18.52 2.39
C PRO A 34 6.03 18.96 1.27
N ASP A 35 7.11 18.22 1.05
CA ASP A 35 8.09 18.44 -0.01
C ASP A 35 7.64 17.85 -1.36
N ASN A 36 6.70 16.91 -1.36
CA ASN A 36 6.04 16.40 -2.56
C ASN A 36 4.64 17.01 -2.73
N TRP A 37 3.85 17.05 -1.66
CA TRP A 37 2.45 17.46 -1.71
C TRP A 37 2.25 18.91 -1.22
N ARG A 38 1.79 19.79 -2.13
CA ARG A 38 1.52 21.20 -1.81
C ARG A 38 0.53 21.38 -0.65
N GLU A 39 0.63 22.53 0.02
CA GLU A 39 -0.32 22.94 1.08
C GLU A 39 -0.46 21.90 2.21
N GLY A 40 0.66 21.29 2.60
CA GLY A 40 0.67 20.26 3.64
C GLY A 40 -0.17 19.04 3.28
N ALA A 41 -0.18 18.67 2.00
CA ALA A 41 -0.96 17.58 1.42
C ALA A 41 -2.49 17.69 1.46
N ALA A 42 -3.09 18.73 2.05
CA ALA A 42 -4.55 18.81 2.18
C ALA A 42 -5.34 18.61 0.86
N PRO A 43 -4.91 19.15 -0.30
CA PRO A 43 -5.58 18.88 -1.57
C PRO A 43 -5.45 17.41 -2.02
N ALA A 44 -4.29 16.80 -1.79
CA ALA A 44 -4.03 15.40 -2.13
C ALA A 44 -4.85 14.46 -1.22
N GLN A 45 -4.94 14.78 0.07
CA GLN A 45 -5.74 14.06 1.05
C GLN A 45 -7.22 14.03 0.67
N ALA A 46 -7.79 15.17 0.25
CA ALA A 46 -9.16 15.22 -0.25
C ALA A 46 -9.36 14.34 -1.51
N CYS A 47 -8.38 14.35 -2.42
CA CYS A 47 -8.42 13.52 -3.62
C CYS A 47 -8.34 12.01 -3.28
N PHE A 48 -7.41 11.62 -2.40
CA PHE A 48 -7.26 10.24 -1.95
C PHE A 48 -8.49 9.75 -1.20
N ALA A 49 -9.13 10.60 -0.39
CA ALA A 49 -10.40 10.27 0.26
C ALA A 49 -11.52 10.01 -0.76
N ALA A 50 -11.65 10.84 -1.80
CA ALA A 50 -12.62 10.62 -2.86
C ALA A 50 -12.36 9.33 -3.66
N VAL A 51 -11.09 9.00 -3.92
CA VAL A 51 -10.72 7.73 -4.56
C VAL A 51 -11.07 6.53 -3.67
N ALA A 52 -10.73 6.60 -2.39
CA ALA A 52 -11.06 5.54 -1.43
C ALA A 52 -12.58 5.34 -1.30
N GLU A 53 -13.37 6.42 -1.27
CA GLU A 53 -14.82 6.38 -1.27
C GLU A 53 -15.38 5.69 -2.53
N ALA A 54 -14.87 6.06 -3.70
CA ALA A 54 -15.30 5.47 -4.97
C ALA A 54 -15.01 3.96 -5.04
N ILE A 55 -13.86 3.51 -4.54
CA ILE A 55 -13.50 2.09 -4.49
C ILE A 55 -14.36 1.36 -3.45
N ALA A 56 -14.57 1.96 -2.27
CA ALA A 56 -15.35 1.38 -1.17
C ALA A 56 -16.81 1.09 -1.53
N ALA A 57 -17.34 1.69 -2.61
CA ALA A 57 -18.65 1.37 -3.15
C ALA A 57 -18.75 -0.07 -3.71
N VAL A 58 -17.64 -0.70 -4.08
CA VAL A 58 -17.61 -2.02 -4.73
C VAL A 58 -16.61 -3.01 -4.13
N THR A 59 -15.52 -2.53 -3.52
CA THR A 59 -14.46 -3.36 -2.94
C THR A 59 -14.02 -2.74 -1.61
N PRO A 60 -13.88 -3.53 -0.52
CA PRO A 60 -13.36 -3.02 0.76
C PRO A 60 -12.03 -2.29 0.60
N VAL A 61 -11.84 -1.19 1.33
CA VAL A 61 -10.60 -0.39 1.29
C VAL A 61 -9.93 -0.37 2.65
N THR A 62 -8.62 -0.58 2.65
CA THR A 62 -7.75 -0.31 3.78
C THR A 62 -6.79 0.83 3.45
N MET A 63 -6.82 1.90 4.26
CA MET A 63 -5.86 3.00 4.17
C MET A 63 -4.81 2.87 5.29
N ALA A 64 -3.55 2.75 4.88
CA ALA A 64 -2.38 2.88 5.74
C ALA A 64 -2.08 4.36 6.00
N VAL A 65 -1.98 4.75 7.27
CA VAL A 65 -1.81 6.15 7.69
C VAL A 65 -0.74 6.25 8.77
N SER A 66 0.11 7.28 8.75
CA SER A 66 1.03 7.51 9.87
C SER A 66 0.27 7.84 11.15
N ALA A 67 0.92 7.61 12.30
CA ALA A 67 0.37 7.97 13.61
C ALA A 67 -0.06 9.46 13.69
N GLY A 68 0.73 10.36 13.08
CA GLY A 68 0.48 11.80 13.09
C GLY A 68 -0.73 12.23 12.26
N GLN A 69 -1.06 11.49 11.21
CA GLN A 69 -2.20 11.80 10.32
C GLN A 69 -3.44 10.96 10.61
N TYR A 70 -3.38 10.00 11.53
CA TYR A 70 -4.48 9.06 11.79
C TYR A 70 -5.81 9.77 12.07
N ALA A 71 -5.82 10.74 12.98
CA ALA A 71 -7.03 11.50 13.33
C ALA A 71 -7.57 12.30 12.14
N THR A 72 -6.69 12.95 11.38
CA THR A 72 -7.06 13.71 10.17
C THR A 72 -7.66 12.80 9.11
N ALA A 73 -7.00 11.68 8.78
CA ALA A 73 -7.48 10.71 7.82
C ALA A 73 -8.85 10.14 8.25
N ARG A 74 -9.05 9.87 9.54
CA ARG A 74 -10.35 9.43 10.07
C ARG A 74 -11.45 10.46 9.99
N SER A 75 -11.13 11.74 10.08
CA SER A 75 -12.13 12.80 9.89
C SER A 75 -12.54 13.00 8.43
N LEU A 76 -11.69 12.62 7.46
CA LEU A 76 -11.89 12.88 6.04
C LEU A 76 -12.39 11.67 5.24
N LEU A 77 -12.03 10.46 5.67
CA LEU A 77 -12.39 9.24 4.98
C LEU A 77 -13.75 8.70 5.45
N PRO A 78 -14.53 8.05 4.57
CA PRO A 78 -15.77 7.38 4.97
C PRO A 78 -15.55 6.30 6.04
N ASP A 79 -16.59 6.04 6.84
CA ASP A 79 -16.60 4.99 7.87
C ASP A 79 -16.33 3.59 7.31
N ALA A 80 -16.73 3.34 6.06
CA ALA A 80 -16.51 2.07 5.37
C ALA A 80 -15.04 1.78 5.06
N VAL A 81 -14.18 2.80 5.06
CA VAL A 81 -12.74 2.63 4.84
C VAL A 81 -12.08 2.23 6.15
N ARG A 82 -11.50 1.03 6.19
CA ARG A 82 -10.65 0.59 7.32
C ARG A 82 -9.40 1.44 7.34
N VAL A 83 -9.01 1.93 8.51
CA VAL A 83 -7.75 2.66 8.69
C VAL A 83 -6.85 1.95 9.66
N VAL A 84 -5.60 1.82 9.27
CA VAL A 84 -4.55 1.17 10.05
C VAL A 84 -3.37 2.10 10.17
N GLU A 85 -2.78 2.13 11.37
CA GLU A 85 -1.54 2.88 11.58
C GLU A 85 -0.37 2.14 10.92
N MET A 86 0.33 2.81 10.02
CA MET A 86 1.51 2.28 9.34
C MET A 86 2.38 3.44 8.88
N SER A 87 3.65 3.48 9.33
CA SER A 87 4.61 4.46 8.86
C SER A 87 5.08 4.15 7.44
N THR A 88 5.08 5.16 6.58
CA THR A 88 5.59 5.18 5.19
C THR A 88 6.46 6.44 4.98
N ASP A 89 7.21 6.51 3.89
CA ASP A 89 7.99 7.70 3.50
C ASP A 89 7.28 8.54 2.41
N ASP A 90 6.43 7.92 1.58
CA ASP A 90 5.42 8.59 0.74
C ASP A 90 4.19 7.67 0.51
N SER A 91 3.25 8.06 -0.35
CA SER A 91 1.91 7.46 -0.44
C SER A 91 1.63 6.56 -1.65
N TRP A 92 2.57 5.71 -2.03
CA TRP A 92 2.52 4.93 -3.29
C TRP A 92 2.39 3.42 -3.07
N MET A 93 1.24 2.98 -2.54
CA MET A 93 0.96 1.55 -2.25
C MET A 93 1.18 0.62 -3.45
N ARG A 94 0.97 1.12 -4.67
CA ARG A 94 1.19 0.36 -5.90
C ARG A 94 2.62 -0.17 -6.02
N ASP A 95 3.60 0.62 -5.60
CA ASP A 95 5.02 0.35 -5.83
C ASP A 95 5.71 -0.21 -4.59
N THR A 96 5.18 0.11 -3.40
CA THR A 96 5.75 -0.28 -2.10
C THR A 96 5.01 -1.46 -1.45
N GLY A 97 3.77 -1.70 -1.86
CA GLY A 97 2.92 -2.77 -1.36
C GLY A 97 3.30 -4.15 -1.89
N PRO A 98 2.73 -5.22 -1.31
CA PRO A 98 3.02 -6.56 -1.77
C PRO A 98 2.33 -6.84 -3.10
N THR A 99 3.02 -7.54 -4.00
CA THR A 99 2.36 -8.16 -5.14
C THR A 99 1.76 -9.50 -4.71
N PHE A 100 0.45 -9.55 -4.52
CA PHE A 100 -0.23 -10.78 -4.11
C PHE A 100 -0.24 -11.85 -5.22
N VAL A 101 -0.02 -13.09 -4.81
CA VAL A 101 -0.08 -14.28 -5.67
C VAL A 101 -0.98 -15.35 -5.06
N VAL A 102 -1.63 -16.12 -5.92
CA VAL A 102 -2.61 -17.16 -5.55
C VAL A 102 -2.29 -18.49 -6.22
N ASP A 103 -2.71 -19.60 -5.62
CA ASP A 103 -2.50 -20.97 -6.13
C ASP A 103 -3.74 -21.59 -6.80
N GLY A 104 -4.86 -20.86 -6.82
CA GLY A 104 -6.16 -21.35 -7.31
C GLY A 104 -6.84 -22.38 -6.40
N LYS A 105 -6.29 -22.66 -5.21
CA LYS A 105 -6.76 -23.64 -4.22
C LYS A 105 -7.10 -23.00 -2.86
N GLY A 106 -7.12 -21.67 -2.81
CA GLY A 106 -7.37 -20.87 -1.60
C GLY A 106 -6.10 -20.34 -0.93
N GLY A 107 -4.90 -20.71 -1.41
CA GLY A 107 -3.65 -20.17 -0.91
C GLY A 107 -3.37 -18.76 -1.44
N ARG A 108 -2.87 -17.88 -0.56
CA ARG A 108 -2.39 -16.53 -0.87
C ARG A 108 -1.01 -16.30 -0.28
N ARG A 109 -0.14 -15.61 -1.02
CA ARG A 109 1.14 -15.10 -0.54
C ARG A 109 1.37 -13.69 -1.09
N GLY A 110 2.26 -12.93 -0.45
CA GLY A 110 2.74 -11.65 -0.97
C GLY A 110 4.18 -11.78 -1.45
N ILE A 111 4.50 -11.17 -2.59
CA ILE A 111 5.87 -10.90 -3.02
C ILE A 111 6.23 -9.51 -2.51
N GLN A 112 7.31 -9.41 -1.75
CA GLN A 112 7.94 -8.16 -1.36
C GLN A 112 9.13 -7.92 -2.29
N TRP A 113 9.00 -6.95 -3.18
CA TRP A 113 10.12 -6.44 -3.96
C TRP A 113 10.98 -5.51 -3.10
N GLU A 114 12.25 -5.37 -3.44
CA GLU A 114 13.07 -4.31 -2.86
C GLU A 114 12.66 -2.97 -3.48
N PHE A 115 12.26 -2.03 -2.63
CA PHE A 115 11.90 -0.68 -3.06
C PHE A 115 13.02 0.31 -2.73
N ASN A 116 13.30 1.21 -3.68
CA ASN A 116 14.39 2.19 -3.57
C ASN A 116 14.01 3.61 -4.00
N ALA A 117 12.74 4.01 -3.87
CA ALA A 117 12.26 5.33 -4.33
C ALA A 117 12.55 5.61 -5.82
N TRP A 118 12.35 4.59 -6.67
CA TRP A 118 12.46 4.65 -8.14
C TRP A 118 13.81 5.13 -8.69
N GLY A 119 14.92 4.70 -8.07
CA GLY A 119 16.26 5.09 -8.53
C GLY A 119 17.35 5.07 -7.46
N GLY A 120 16.95 4.91 -6.20
CA GLY A 120 17.86 4.85 -5.07
C GLY A 120 18.75 6.08 -4.97
N HIS A 121 20.02 5.87 -4.63
CA HIS A 121 21.01 6.95 -4.53
C HIS A 121 21.52 7.47 -5.88
N VAL A 122 21.03 6.93 -7.01
CA VAL A 122 21.41 7.38 -8.36
C VAL A 122 20.49 8.53 -8.79
N ASP A 123 19.18 8.25 -8.87
CA ASP A 123 18.16 9.17 -9.37
C ASP A 123 16.80 9.01 -8.68
N GLY A 124 16.79 8.45 -7.47
CA GLY A 124 15.56 8.28 -6.69
C GLY A 124 14.90 9.60 -6.31
N LEU A 125 13.58 9.55 -6.10
CA LEU A 125 12.76 10.75 -5.88
C LEU A 125 12.90 11.33 -4.46
N TYR A 126 13.33 10.52 -3.50
CA TYR A 126 13.55 10.96 -2.12
C TYR A 126 14.48 10.02 -1.37
N ALA A 127 14.95 10.47 -0.19
CA ALA A 127 15.59 9.64 0.82
C ALA A 127 15.20 10.14 2.24
N PRO A 128 15.09 9.25 3.24
CA PRO A 128 15.17 7.78 3.12
C PRO A 128 13.87 7.18 2.54
N TRP A 129 13.88 5.86 2.28
CA TRP A 129 12.74 5.05 1.80
C TRP A 129 12.60 3.73 2.58
N ASP A 130 13.21 3.65 3.76
CA ASP A 130 13.27 2.42 4.55
C ASP A 130 11.89 1.99 5.06
N ARG A 131 10.99 2.94 5.32
CA ARG A 131 9.63 2.65 5.75
C ARG A 131 8.80 2.13 4.59
N ASP A 132 8.96 2.71 3.42
CA ASP A 132 8.33 2.24 2.19
C ASP A 132 8.79 0.83 1.82
N ASN A 133 10.08 0.53 1.94
CA ASN A 133 10.63 -0.81 1.68
C ASN A 133 10.09 -1.88 2.68
N ALA A 134 9.54 -1.45 3.81
CA ALA A 134 8.92 -2.34 4.80
C ALA A 134 7.41 -2.53 4.61
N VAL A 135 6.74 -1.74 3.74
CA VAL A 135 5.27 -1.74 3.58
C VAL A 135 4.76 -3.12 3.18
N ALA A 136 5.31 -3.72 2.13
CA ALA A 136 4.90 -5.05 1.67
C ALA A 136 4.95 -6.11 2.78
N GLY A 137 5.99 -6.07 3.61
CA GLY A 137 6.14 -6.97 4.75
C GLY A 137 5.05 -6.76 5.80
N LYS A 138 4.77 -5.51 6.18
CA LYS A 138 3.74 -5.15 7.17
C LYS A 138 2.32 -5.47 6.71
N VAL A 139 2.02 -5.28 5.42
CA VAL A 139 0.70 -5.64 4.85
C VAL A 139 0.47 -7.15 4.91
N CYS A 140 1.53 -7.96 4.88
CA CYS A 140 1.44 -9.43 4.94
C CYS A 140 1.47 -10.01 6.37
N GLU A 141 1.46 -9.18 7.42
CA GLU A 141 1.38 -9.63 8.83
C GLU A 141 -0.06 -9.87 9.28
#